data_AF-A0A838REY0-F1
#
_entry.id   AF-A0A838REY0-F1
#
_cell.length_a   1.000
_cell.length_b   1.000
_cell.length_c   1.000
_cell.angle_alpha   90.00
_cell.angle_beta   90.00
_cell.angle_gamma   90.00
#
_symmetry.space_group_name_H-M   'P 1'
#
loop_
_entity.id
_entity.type
_entity.pdbx_description
1 polymer ?
#
loop_
_entity_poly.entity_id
_entity_poly.type
_entity_poly.pdbx_seq_one_letter_code
_entity_poly.pdbx_strand_id
1 'polypeptide(L)'
;MRAYVARGTQCDWYNPTCLMISGASDNVVPAWSVWANAEARRISDRSDLHHLEVHHTQEYGSWIFSYLGRTTSASLSTQSATDSNVAAASTDLMPLAEAESHVAYSNYSLRGGALGKQVAESITVEGGLTAVTFSLISNSELRVTVVSPSGVAYESSAHASAPGDILQGTTYAVRVENPEAGQWQVLGTPQKRGGKGSGGFMLYAIYEGGLTVELDTDLYQAYTPSSQLPLTVHVNNGQATKATILANLHSRDNKRVANTQGELNGRSMALPQQAGSYTLDLVITGIAADGTRFERTLVTSLSVGEEIAGR
;
A
#
# COMPACT_ATOMS: atom_id res chain seq x y z
N MET A 1 -5.84 -17.74 30.21
CA MET A 1 -5.52 -17.90 28.78
C MET A 1 -6.00 -16.64 28.08
N ARG A 2 -5.09 -15.73 27.73
CA ARG A 2 -5.45 -14.45 27.09
C ARG A 2 -5.45 -14.70 25.58
N ALA A 3 -6.63 -14.64 24.96
CA ALA A 3 -6.77 -14.72 23.51
C ALA A 3 -6.48 -13.33 22.91
N TYR A 4 -5.53 -13.27 21.98
CA TYR A 4 -5.36 -12.13 21.10
C TYR A 4 -6.35 -12.30 19.93
N VAL A 5 -7.16 -11.27 19.68
CA VAL A 5 -8.09 -11.22 18.54
C VAL A 5 -7.52 -10.23 17.54
N ALA A 6 -6.95 -10.73 16.44
CA ALA A 6 -6.63 -9.89 15.28
C ALA A 6 -7.88 -9.82 14.39
N ARG A 7 -8.51 -8.63 14.30
CA ARG A 7 -9.64 -8.38 13.39
C ARG A 7 -9.13 -7.76 12.09
N GLY A 8 -9.26 -8.46 10.98
CA GLY A 8 -9.26 -7.84 9.66
C GLY A 8 -10.68 -7.39 9.30
N THR A 9 -11.17 -6.32 9.94
CA THR A 9 -12.47 -5.73 9.60
C THR A 9 -12.23 -4.27 9.24
N GLN A 10 -12.48 -3.90 7.98
CA GLN A 10 -12.39 -2.51 7.55
C GLN A 10 -13.81 -2.02 7.23
N CYS A 11 -14.30 -1.05 7.99
CA CYS A 11 -15.63 -0.48 7.83
C CYS A 11 -15.54 0.92 7.19
N ASP A 12 -16.43 1.18 6.25
CA ASP A 12 -16.65 2.52 5.69
C ASP A 12 -17.67 3.26 6.60
N TRP A 13 -17.41 4.52 6.91
CA TRP A 13 -18.24 5.32 7.82
C TRP A 13 -19.39 6.03 7.10
N TYR A 14 -19.29 6.25 5.79
CA TYR A 14 -20.37 6.86 5.01
C TYR A 14 -21.45 5.85 4.60
N ASN A 15 -21.17 4.56 4.75
CA ASN A 15 -22.09 3.46 4.50
C ASN A 15 -21.68 2.27 5.39
N PRO A 16 -22.50 1.81 6.36
CA PRO A 16 -22.10 0.88 7.44
C PRO A 16 -21.68 -0.53 6.97
N THR A 17 -21.54 -0.75 5.67
CA THR A 17 -20.99 -1.98 5.12
C THR A 17 -19.51 -2.14 5.45
N CYS A 18 -19.23 -3.01 6.41
CA CYS A 18 -17.89 -3.54 6.66
C CYS A 18 -17.49 -4.55 5.59
N LEU A 19 -16.25 -4.47 5.14
CA LEU A 19 -15.63 -5.47 4.28
C LEU A 19 -15.07 -6.60 5.12
N MET A 20 -15.45 -7.84 4.77
CA MET A 20 -14.83 -9.02 5.35
C MET A 20 -14.26 -9.91 4.26
N ILE A 21 -12.98 -10.21 4.41
CA ILE A 21 -12.21 -11.11 3.55
C ILE A 21 -11.60 -12.16 4.47
N SER A 22 -11.92 -13.43 4.22
CA SER A 22 -11.36 -14.56 4.97
C SER A 22 -11.24 -15.78 4.08
N GLY A 23 -10.22 -16.61 4.32
CA GLY A 23 -10.21 -17.97 3.81
C GLY A 23 -11.13 -18.87 4.64
N ALA A 24 -11.83 -19.82 4.00
CA ALA A 24 -12.63 -20.81 4.74
C ALA A 24 -11.76 -21.77 5.58
N SER A 25 -10.47 -21.87 5.24
CA SER A 25 -9.46 -22.70 5.92
C SER A 25 -8.19 -21.89 6.24
N ASP A 26 -8.33 -20.71 6.84
CA ASP A 26 -7.15 -19.85 7.11
C ASP A 26 -6.19 -20.46 8.17
N ASN A 27 -6.58 -21.58 8.81
CA ASN A 27 -5.87 -22.35 9.85
C ASN A 27 -5.56 -21.59 11.16
N VAL A 28 -6.06 -20.36 11.32
CA VAL A 28 -5.75 -19.49 12.47
C VAL A 28 -7.03 -18.90 13.07
N VAL A 29 -7.93 -18.38 12.24
CA VAL A 29 -9.22 -17.78 12.60
C VAL A 29 -10.34 -18.55 11.91
N PRO A 30 -11.14 -19.34 12.64
CA PRO A 30 -12.18 -20.14 12.01
C PRO A 30 -13.22 -19.22 11.37
N ALA A 31 -13.68 -19.59 10.16
CA ALA A 31 -14.51 -18.72 9.34
C ALA A 31 -15.80 -18.24 10.05
N TRP A 32 -16.39 -19.06 10.91
CA TRP A 32 -17.56 -18.67 11.72
C TRP A 32 -17.30 -17.47 12.64
N SER A 33 -16.06 -17.29 13.11
CA SER A 33 -15.68 -16.17 13.99
C SER A 33 -15.48 -14.87 13.20
N VAL A 34 -15.05 -14.97 11.95
CA VAL A 34 -15.05 -13.86 10.99
C VAL A 34 -16.48 -13.44 10.68
N TRP A 35 -17.38 -14.40 10.52
CA TRP A 35 -18.78 -14.16 10.15
C TRP A 35 -19.71 -13.75 11.29
N ALA A 36 -19.18 -13.53 12.50
CA ALA A 36 -19.98 -13.14 13.66
C ALA A 36 -20.63 -11.75 13.53
N ASN A 37 -20.16 -10.92 12.60
CA ASN A 37 -20.82 -9.66 12.26
C ASN A 37 -21.83 -9.87 11.12
N ALA A 38 -23.12 -9.89 11.45
CA ALA A 38 -24.20 -10.06 10.49
C ALA A 38 -24.35 -8.90 9.48
N GLU A 39 -23.76 -7.74 9.77
CA GLU A 39 -23.89 -6.51 8.97
C GLU A 39 -22.76 -6.36 7.93
N ALA A 40 -21.72 -7.20 8.00
CA ALA A 40 -20.60 -7.14 7.09
C ALA A 40 -20.91 -7.79 5.73
N ARG A 41 -20.47 -7.13 4.65
CA ARG A 41 -20.59 -7.64 3.29
C ARG A 41 -19.43 -8.58 2.99
N ARG A 42 -19.77 -9.83 2.68
CA ARG A 42 -18.82 -10.88 2.28
C ARG A 42 -18.35 -10.62 0.86
N ILE A 43 -17.04 -10.56 0.66
CA ILE A 43 -16.46 -10.34 -0.68
C ILE A 43 -15.84 -11.61 -1.26
N SER A 44 -15.43 -12.56 -0.42
CA SER A 44 -14.87 -13.84 -0.86
C SER A 44 -15.00 -14.89 0.23
N ASP A 45 -15.23 -16.15 -0.16
CA ASP A 45 -15.35 -17.34 0.70
C ASP A 45 -14.41 -18.48 0.25
N ARG A 46 -13.28 -18.11 -0.38
CA ARG A 46 -12.29 -19.08 -0.88
C ARG A 46 -11.77 -20.00 0.22
N SER A 47 -11.83 -21.30 -0.02
CA SER A 47 -11.41 -22.32 0.94
C SER A 47 -9.89 -22.50 1.05
N ASP A 48 -9.13 -21.89 0.15
CA ASP A 48 -7.70 -22.11 -0.05
C ASP A 48 -6.81 -20.94 0.39
N LEU A 49 -7.38 -19.83 0.88
CA LEU A 49 -6.59 -18.72 1.41
C LEU A 49 -6.09 -19.02 2.82
N HIS A 50 -4.78 -19.10 3.00
CA HIS A 50 -4.14 -19.20 4.32
C HIS A 50 -4.15 -17.84 5.04
N HIS A 51 -4.16 -17.81 6.38
CA HIS A 51 -4.27 -16.57 7.16
C HIS A 51 -3.23 -15.50 6.78
N LEU A 52 -2.01 -15.93 6.48
CA LEU A 52 -0.94 -15.03 6.04
C LEU A 52 -1.14 -14.55 4.60
N GLU A 53 -1.72 -15.37 3.74
CA GLU A 53 -1.97 -15.01 2.33
C GLU A 53 -3.06 -13.94 2.19
N VAL A 54 -3.98 -13.82 3.16
CA VAL A 54 -4.99 -12.75 3.17
C VAL A 54 -4.32 -11.37 3.13
N HIS A 55 -3.14 -11.19 3.75
CA HIS A 55 -2.43 -9.91 3.75
C HIS A 55 -1.46 -9.72 2.58
N HIS A 56 -1.12 -10.80 1.88
CA HIS A 56 -0.04 -10.81 0.89
C HIS A 56 -0.52 -11.15 -0.54
N THR A 57 -1.79 -11.50 -0.71
CA THR A 57 -2.35 -11.73 -2.04
C THR A 57 -2.65 -10.41 -2.72
N GLN A 58 -2.23 -10.29 -3.98
CA GLN A 58 -2.59 -9.15 -4.84
C GLN A 58 -4.12 -9.01 -4.99
N GLU A 59 -4.85 -10.11 -4.81
CA GLU A 59 -6.30 -10.16 -4.74
C GLU A 59 -6.86 -9.31 -3.59
N TYR A 60 -6.24 -9.31 -2.40
CA TYR A 60 -6.69 -8.51 -1.25
C TYR A 60 -6.66 -7.01 -1.51
N GLY A 61 -5.54 -6.50 -2.01
CA GLY A 61 -5.42 -5.11 -2.44
C GLY A 61 -6.45 -4.79 -3.53
N SER A 62 -6.63 -5.69 -4.49
CA SER A 62 -7.59 -5.51 -5.57
C SER A 62 -9.05 -5.40 -5.08
N TRP A 63 -9.42 -6.18 -4.07
CA TRP A 63 -10.75 -6.16 -3.46
C TRP A 63 -11.00 -4.87 -2.67
N ILE A 64 -10.01 -4.42 -1.89
CA ILE A 64 -10.07 -3.14 -1.20
C ILE A 64 -10.22 -1.99 -2.20
N PHE A 65 -9.36 -1.92 -3.22
CA PHE A 65 -9.40 -0.83 -4.19
C PHE A 65 -10.67 -0.88 -5.07
N SER A 66 -11.18 -2.06 -5.43
CA SER A 66 -12.46 -2.20 -6.15
C SER A 66 -13.66 -1.76 -5.30
N TYR A 67 -13.64 -2.06 -4.01
CA TYR A 67 -14.71 -1.67 -3.11
C TYR A 67 -14.72 -0.15 -2.91
N LEU A 68 -13.56 0.43 -2.57
CA LEU A 68 -13.40 1.88 -2.40
C LEU A 68 -13.67 2.67 -3.69
N GLY A 69 -13.31 2.13 -4.86
CA GLY A 69 -13.60 2.75 -6.15
C GLY A 69 -15.10 2.78 -6.51
N ARG A 70 -15.90 1.83 -6.01
CA ARG A 70 -17.35 1.78 -6.27
C ARG A 70 -18.15 2.68 -5.33
N THR A 71 -17.75 2.82 -4.06
CA THR A 71 -18.45 3.68 -3.10
C THR A 71 -18.28 5.16 -3.44
N THR A 72 -17.09 5.56 -3.87
CA THR A 72 -16.80 6.93 -4.34
C THR A 72 -17.55 7.33 -5.62
N SER A 73 -17.85 6.37 -6.50
CA SER A 73 -18.61 6.63 -7.73
C SER A 73 -20.13 6.67 -7.50
N ALA A 74 -20.63 5.99 -6.46
CA ALA A 74 -22.05 5.92 -6.15
C ALA A 74 -22.57 7.11 -5.34
N SER A 75 -21.72 7.81 -4.57
CA SER A 75 -22.16 8.96 -3.75
C SER A 75 -22.36 10.26 -4.56
N LEU A 76 -21.92 10.30 -5.82
CA LEU A 76 -22.04 11.46 -6.72
C LEU A 76 -23.30 11.48 -7.59
N SER A 77 -24.17 10.47 -7.49
CA SER A 77 -25.42 10.43 -8.25
C SER A 77 -26.60 10.05 -7.39
N THR A 78 -27.11 10.99 -6.58
CA THR A 78 -28.54 11.13 -6.23
C THR A 78 -28.72 12.23 -5.19
N GLN A 79 -29.07 13.45 -5.60
CA GLN A 79 -29.97 14.29 -4.81
C GLN A 79 -30.60 15.37 -5.67
N SER A 80 -31.77 15.06 -6.20
CA SER A 80 -32.80 16.05 -6.51
C SER A 80 -34.18 15.43 -6.30
N ALA A 81 -35.03 16.23 -5.66
CA ALA A 81 -36.48 16.14 -5.46
C ALA A 81 -37.02 15.53 -4.15
N THR A 82 -37.55 16.48 -3.35
CA THR A 82 -38.87 16.54 -2.71
C THR A 82 -39.11 16.04 -1.28
N ASP A 83 -39.39 17.05 -0.44
CA ASP A 83 -40.16 17.14 0.81
C ASP A 83 -41.09 15.99 1.19
N SER A 84 -41.05 15.60 2.47
CA SER A 84 -42.24 15.55 3.35
C SER A 84 -41.86 15.37 4.83
N ASN A 85 -42.51 16.16 5.67
CA ASN A 85 -42.46 16.18 7.14
C ASN A 85 -42.61 14.79 7.79
N VAL A 86 -41.65 14.42 8.65
CA VAL A 86 -41.83 13.38 9.67
C VAL A 86 -41.28 13.88 11.01
N ALA A 87 -42.07 13.61 12.05
CA ALA A 87 -41.93 14.11 13.41
C ALA A 87 -40.57 13.78 14.07
N ALA A 88 -40.11 14.71 14.90
CA ALA A 88 -38.90 14.65 15.69
C ALA A 88 -38.96 13.50 16.72
N ALA A 89 -38.26 12.41 16.42
CA ALA A 89 -37.80 11.46 17.42
C ALA A 89 -36.45 11.95 17.94
N SER A 90 -36.35 12.19 19.24
CA SER A 90 -35.11 12.53 19.93
C SER A 90 -34.15 11.33 19.85
N THR A 91 -33.30 11.31 18.83
CA THR A 91 -32.15 10.41 18.77
C THR A 91 -31.14 10.91 19.79
N ASP A 92 -31.04 10.18 20.89
CA ASP A 92 -29.94 10.25 21.83
C ASP A 92 -28.67 9.87 21.03
N LEU A 93 -27.95 10.88 20.55
CA LEU A 93 -26.77 10.70 19.72
C LEU A 93 -25.71 10.03 20.60
N MET A 94 -25.42 8.76 20.32
CA MET A 94 -24.25 8.10 20.88
C MET A 94 -23.03 8.97 20.59
N PRO A 95 -22.09 9.11 21.55
CA PRO A 95 -20.88 9.88 21.32
C PRO A 95 -20.17 9.31 20.08
N LEU A 96 -19.93 10.16 19.08
CA LEU A 96 -19.05 9.83 17.96
C LEU A 96 -17.74 9.36 18.59
N ALA A 97 -17.41 8.08 18.40
CA ALA A 97 -16.10 7.57 18.76
C ALA A 97 -15.05 8.47 18.09
N GLU A 98 -14.01 8.87 18.85
CA GLU A 98 -12.88 9.60 18.30
C GLU A 98 -12.42 8.89 17.02
N ALA A 99 -12.42 9.62 15.91
CA ALA A 99 -11.95 9.10 14.64
C ALA A 99 -10.50 8.64 14.84
N GLU A 100 -10.24 7.35 14.66
CA GLU A 100 -8.89 6.81 14.74
C GLU A 100 -8.04 7.56 13.72
N SER A 101 -6.94 8.17 14.18
CA SER A 101 -5.98 8.82 13.30
C SER A 101 -5.39 7.76 12.37
N HIS A 102 -5.79 7.81 11.11
CA HIS A 102 -5.26 6.94 10.07
C HIS A 102 -3.87 7.41 9.68
N VAL A 103 -2.85 6.60 9.99
CA VAL A 103 -1.47 6.94 9.65
C VAL A 103 -0.99 6.06 8.50
N ALA A 104 -0.37 6.68 7.49
CA ALA A 104 0.16 5.94 6.35
C ALA A 104 1.48 5.28 6.75
N TYR A 105 1.50 3.95 6.75
CA TYR A 105 2.61 3.13 7.24
C TYR A 105 3.24 2.31 6.11
N SER A 106 4.56 2.07 6.18
CA SER A 106 5.28 1.20 5.24
C SER A 106 6.45 0.45 5.87
N ASN A 107 6.55 -0.82 5.51
CA ASN A 107 7.68 -1.72 5.73
C ASN A 107 8.19 -2.30 4.40
N TYR A 108 8.01 -1.60 3.28
CA TYR A 108 8.44 -2.10 1.96
C TYR A 108 9.18 -1.05 1.16
N SER A 109 9.95 -1.49 0.17
CA SER A 109 10.45 -0.67 -0.94
C SER A 109 9.64 -0.97 -2.19
N LEU A 110 9.37 0.04 -3.01
CA LEU A 110 8.68 -0.09 -4.29
C LEU A 110 9.51 0.52 -5.42
N ARG A 111 9.51 -0.18 -6.55
CA ARG A 111 10.10 0.21 -7.83
C ARG A 111 9.15 -0.16 -8.96
N GLY A 112 9.25 0.54 -10.06
CA GLY A 112 8.52 0.20 -11.27
C GLY A 112 9.11 0.89 -12.47
N GLY A 113 8.82 0.37 -13.65
CA GLY A 113 9.36 0.92 -14.87
C GLY A 113 8.90 0.17 -16.10
N ALA A 114 9.25 0.72 -17.26
CA ALA A 114 9.08 0.02 -18.52
C ALA A 114 10.02 -1.19 -18.57
N LEU A 115 9.52 -2.30 -19.10
CA LEU A 115 10.34 -3.48 -19.37
C LEU A 115 11.29 -3.16 -20.53
N GLY A 116 12.60 -3.22 -20.27
CA GLY A 116 13.64 -3.13 -21.29
C GLY A 116 13.93 -4.50 -21.94
N LYS A 117 15.19 -4.67 -22.39
CA LYS A 117 15.71 -6.01 -22.76
C LYS A 117 15.84 -6.94 -21.55
N GLN A 118 15.95 -6.36 -20.37
CA GLN A 118 16.01 -7.02 -19.07
C GLN A 118 15.52 -6.04 -17.99
N VAL A 119 15.09 -6.58 -16.85
CA VAL A 119 14.96 -5.86 -15.58
C VAL A 119 16.25 -6.06 -14.80
N ALA A 120 16.80 -4.98 -14.25
CA ALA A 120 17.98 -5.02 -13.40
C ALA A 120 17.85 -3.92 -12.35
N GLU A 121 17.22 -4.26 -11.22
CA GLU A 121 16.94 -3.34 -10.13
C GLU A 121 17.82 -3.63 -8.92
N SER A 122 18.19 -2.57 -8.19
CA SER A 122 18.95 -2.67 -6.93
C SER A 122 18.06 -2.26 -5.77
N ILE A 123 17.95 -3.13 -4.76
CA ILE A 123 17.17 -2.89 -3.54
C ILE A 123 18.11 -2.89 -2.34
N THR A 124 17.97 -1.88 -1.49
CA THR A 124 18.71 -1.79 -0.23
C THR A 124 17.97 -2.58 0.85
N VAL A 125 18.63 -3.59 1.41
CA VAL A 125 18.13 -4.38 2.55
C VAL A 125 18.94 -4.02 3.79
N GLU A 126 18.25 -3.69 4.88
CA GLU A 126 18.89 -3.37 6.16
C GLU A 126 19.25 -4.63 6.96
N GLY A 127 20.02 -4.46 8.04
CA GLY A 127 20.36 -5.54 8.95
C GLY A 127 19.22 -5.93 9.90
N GLY A 128 19.31 -7.14 10.47
CA GLY A 128 18.43 -7.58 11.55
C GLY A 128 17.03 -8.05 11.12
N LEU A 129 16.76 -8.15 9.81
CA LEU A 129 15.49 -8.65 9.31
C LEU A 129 15.28 -10.13 9.61
N THR A 130 14.06 -10.51 9.99
CA THR A 130 13.69 -11.93 10.10
C THR A 130 13.49 -12.54 8.72
N ALA A 131 12.88 -11.78 7.81
CA ALA A 131 12.74 -12.19 6.42
C ALA A 131 12.60 -10.99 5.48
N VAL A 132 12.88 -11.21 4.20
CA VAL A 132 12.49 -10.32 3.11
C VAL A 132 11.79 -11.11 2.01
N THR A 133 10.71 -10.56 1.48
CA THR A 133 10.03 -11.11 0.30
C THR A 133 10.16 -10.13 -0.86
N PHE A 134 10.89 -10.54 -1.90
CA PHE A 134 10.97 -9.84 -3.17
C PHE A 134 9.83 -10.34 -4.07
N SER A 135 9.06 -9.42 -4.63
CA SER A 135 7.99 -9.74 -5.56
C SER A 135 8.05 -8.82 -6.77
N LEU A 136 8.18 -9.41 -7.95
CA LEU A 136 8.16 -8.71 -9.23
C LEU A 136 6.90 -9.11 -10.00
N ILE A 137 6.09 -8.14 -10.37
CA ILE A 137 4.93 -8.32 -11.24
C ILE A 137 5.30 -7.79 -12.61
N SER A 138 5.06 -8.58 -13.65
CA SER A 138 5.34 -8.19 -15.03
C SER A 138 4.21 -8.65 -15.94
N ASN A 139 3.84 -7.83 -16.91
CA ASN A 139 2.90 -8.21 -17.97
C ASN A 139 3.55 -9.06 -19.08
N SER A 140 4.81 -9.44 -18.90
CA SER A 140 5.60 -10.30 -19.78
C SER A 140 6.18 -11.48 -19.01
N GLU A 141 6.31 -12.63 -19.67
CA GLU A 141 6.96 -13.82 -19.11
C GLU A 141 8.47 -13.61 -18.98
N LEU A 142 8.97 -13.62 -17.75
CA LEU A 142 10.37 -13.48 -17.37
C LEU A 142 10.92 -14.77 -16.75
N ARG A 143 12.24 -14.89 -16.73
CA ARG A 143 12.99 -15.63 -15.72
C ARG A 143 13.55 -14.62 -14.74
N VAL A 144 13.18 -14.73 -13.46
CA VAL A 144 13.59 -13.80 -12.41
C VAL A 144 14.51 -14.50 -11.42
N THR A 145 15.65 -13.87 -11.17
CA THR A 145 16.65 -14.30 -10.19
C THR A 145 16.94 -13.13 -9.26
N VAL A 146 16.98 -13.40 -7.96
CA VAL A 146 17.37 -12.43 -6.93
C VAL A 146 18.77 -12.78 -6.45
N VAL A 147 19.68 -11.80 -6.41
CA VAL A 147 21.10 -12.01 -6.04
C VAL A 147 21.41 -11.21 -4.79
N SER A 148 21.88 -11.90 -3.76
CA SER A 148 22.33 -11.33 -2.49
C SER A 148 23.63 -10.52 -2.62
N PRO A 149 23.98 -9.69 -1.61
CA PRO A 149 25.25 -8.97 -1.55
C PRO A 149 26.48 -9.86 -1.68
N SER A 150 26.46 -11.08 -1.12
CA SER A 150 27.53 -12.08 -1.25
C SER A 150 27.58 -12.78 -2.61
N GLY A 151 26.57 -12.59 -3.47
CA GLY A 151 26.47 -13.20 -4.79
C GLY A 151 25.68 -14.50 -4.85
N VAL A 152 25.08 -14.96 -3.74
CA VAL A 152 24.14 -16.10 -3.75
C VAL A 152 22.89 -15.73 -4.54
N ALA A 153 22.52 -16.58 -5.50
CA ALA A 153 21.38 -16.40 -6.37
C ALA A 153 20.18 -17.27 -5.92
N TYR A 154 18.99 -16.69 -5.97
CA TYR A 154 17.71 -17.29 -5.61
C TYR A 154 16.78 -17.23 -6.81
N GLU A 155 16.28 -18.38 -7.26
CA GLU A 155 15.31 -18.46 -8.34
C GLU A 155 13.90 -18.18 -7.82
N SER A 156 13.12 -17.40 -8.57
CA SER A 156 11.74 -17.07 -8.19
C SER A 156 10.76 -18.21 -8.47
N SER A 157 9.72 -18.35 -7.65
CA SER A 157 8.49 -19.00 -8.08
C SER A 157 7.66 -18.06 -8.95
N ALA A 158 7.00 -18.59 -9.98
CA ALA A 158 6.17 -17.80 -10.89
C ALA A 158 4.70 -18.19 -10.75
N HIS A 159 3.84 -17.18 -10.62
CA HIS A 159 2.39 -17.34 -10.49
C HIS A 159 1.69 -16.37 -11.44
N ALA A 160 0.96 -16.91 -12.43
CA ALA A 160 0.15 -16.08 -13.31
C ALA A 160 -1.07 -15.56 -12.55
N SER A 161 -1.43 -14.28 -12.78
CA SER A 161 -2.67 -13.70 -12.25
C SER A 161 -3.89 -14.44 -12.78
N ALA A 162 -4.93 -14.55 -11.96
CA ALA A 162 -6.19 -15.14 -12.37
C ALA A 162 -6.95 -14.20 -13.34
N PRO A 163 -7.80 -14.75 -14.23
CA PRO A 163 -8.69 -13.93 -15.03
C PRO A 163 -9.57 -13.04 -14.14
N GLY A 164 -9.57 -11.73 -14.38
CA GLY A 164 -10.34 -10.76 -13.61
C GLY A 164 -9.55 -10.02 -12.52
N ASP A 165 -8.28 -10.40 -12.26
CA ASP A 165 -7.42 -9.66 -11.34
C ASP A 165 -7.15 -8.23 -11.83
N ILE A 166 -7.05 -7.27 -10.90
CA ILE A 166 -6.75 -5.87 -11.26
C ILE A 166 -5.33 -5.75 -11.80
N LEU A 167 -4.39 -6.48 -11.22
CA LEU A 167 -3.02 -6.55 -11.69
C LEU A 167 -2.87 -7.77 -12.59
N GLN A 168 -3.07 -7.53 -13.89
CA GLN A 168 -2.81 -8.54 -14.92
C GLN A 168 -1.30 -8.74 -15.08
N GLY A 169 -0.83 -9.99 -15.05
CA GLY A 169 0.57 -10.32 -15.26
C GLY A 169 0.99 -11.67 -14.71
N THR A 170 2.30 -11.84 -14.54
CA THR A 170 2.90 -12.92 -13.78
C THR A 170 3.67 -12.32 -12.62
N THR A 171 3.44 -12.88 -11.44
CA THR A 171 4.14 -12.55 -10.20
C THR A 171 5.29 -13.52 -9.99
N TYR A 172 6.46 -12.97 -9.73
CA TYR A 172 7.69 -13.70 -9.44
C TYR A 172 8.10 -13.40 -8.01
N ALA A 173 8.11 -14.40 -7.14
CA ALA A 173 8.38 -14.22 -5.71
C ALA A 173 9.62 -14.99 -5.26
N VAL A 174 10.42 -14.36 -4.40
CA VAL A 174 11.51 -14.98 -3.65
C VAL A 174 11.40 -14.52 -2.20
N ARG A 175 11.33 -15.47 -1.28
CA ARG A 175 11.44 -15.21 0.16
C ARG A 175 12.80 -15.67 0.66
N VAL A 176 13.47 -14.81 1.43
CA VAL A 176 14.76 -15.11 2.07
C VAL A 176 14.62 -14.89 3.56
N GLU A 177 14.85 -15.94 4.34
CA GLU A 177 14.93 -15.87 5.80
C GLU A 177 16.31 -15.34 6.22
N ASN A 178 16.34 -14.49 7.25
CA ASN A 178 17.55 -13.85 7.78
C ASN A 178 18.45 -13.25 6.67
N PRO A 179 17.92 -12.33 5.84
CA PRO A 179 18.66 -11.84 4.68
C PRO A 179 19.91 -11.04 5.08
N GLU A 180 20.94 -11.11 4.25
CA GLU A 180 22.12 -10.26 4.36
C GLU A 180 21.76 -8.77 4.19
N ALA A 181 22.32 -7.90 5.03
CA ALA A 181 22.25 -6.46 4.82
C ALA A 181 23.09 -6.05 3.60
N GLY A 182 22.58 -5.13 2.77
CA GLY A 182 23.32 -4.59 1.64
C GLY A 182 22.48 -4.35 0.39
N GLN A 183 23.14 -4.29 -0.77
CA GLN A 183 22.49 -4.12 -2.06
C GLN A 183 22.16 -5.48 -2.66
N TRP A 184 20.88 -5.77 -2.81
CA TRP A 184 20.35 -6.94 -3.50
C TRP A 184 20.03 -6.59 -4.94
N GLN A 185 20.31 -7.48 -5.88
CA GLN A 185 19.97 -7.30 -7.29
C GLN A 185 18.75 -8.16 -7.64
N VAL A 186 17.76 -7.59 -8.33
CA VAL A 186 16.64 -8.31 -8.91
C VAL A 186 16.76 -8.27 -10.43
N LEU A 187 17.02 -9.44 -11.01
CA LEU A 187 17.31 -9.60 -12.43
C LEU A 187 16.16 -10.32 -13.11
N GLY A 188 15.59 -9.74 -14.16
CA GLY A 188 14.51 -10.32 -14.95
C GLY A 188 14.87 -10.39 -16.43
N THR A 189 14.84 -11.58 -17.03
CA THR A 189 15.13 -11.77 -18.46
C THR A 189 13.90 -12.30 -19.20
N PRO A 190 13.43 -11.66 -20.28
CA PRO A 190 12.31 -12.17 -21.07
C PRO A 190 12.60 -13.56 -21.64
N GLN A 191 11.66 -14.50 -21.50
CA GLN A 191 11.85 -15.87 -21.98
C GLN A 191 11.75 -15.99 -23.51
N LYS A 192 10.86 -15.21 -24.15
CA LYS A 192 10.69 -15.21 -25.60
C LYS A 192 11.60 -14.16 -26.24
N ARG A 193 12.67 -14.60 -26.91
CA ARG A 193 13.55 -13.74 -27.72
C ARG A 193 12.79 -13.16 -28.92
N GLY A 194 12.90 -11.85 -29.16
CA GLY A 194 12.45 -11.20 -30.39
C GLY A 194 11.05 -10.57 -30.34
N GLY A 195 10.29 -10.77 -29.27
CA GLY A 195 9.18 -9.86 -28.96
C GLY A 195 9.76 -8.50 -28.61
N LYS A 196 9.30 -7.42 -29.24
CA LYS A 196 9.47 -6.09 -28.66
C LYS A 196 8.80 -6.17 -27.30
N GLY A 197 9.58 -6.31 -26.22
CA GLY A 197 9.09 -6.37 -24.85
C GLY A 197 8.50 -5.02 -24.47
N SER A 198 7.34 -4.69 -25.03
CA SER A 198 6.54 -3.55 -24.58
C SER A 198 5.82 -4.03 -23.34
N GLY A 199 6.33 -3.64 -22.19
CA GLY A 199 5.76 -4.05 -20.91
C GLY A 199 6.10 -3.08 -19.81
N GLY A 200 5.53 -3.35 -18.66
CA GLY A 200 5.88 -2.70 -17.41
C GLY A 200 6.17 -3.75 -16.37
N PHE A 201 6.96 -3.39 -15.38
CA PHE A 201 7.11 -4.19 -14.17
C PHE A 201 6.86 -3.32 -12.94
N MET A 202 6.46 -3.98 -11.88
CA MET A 202 6.42 -3.44 -10.52
C MET A 202 7.21 -4.40 -9.64
N LEU A 203 8.18 -3.88 -8.90
CA LEU A 203 8.99 -4.63 -7.95
C LEU A 203 8.75 -4.06 -6.56
N TYR A 204 8.38 -4.92 -5.62
CA TYR A 204 8.36 -4.55 -4.21
C TYR A 204 9.14 -5.55 -3.37
N ALA A 205 9.79 -5.04 -2.33
CA ALA A 205 10.47 -5.84 -1.31
C ALA A 205 9.81 -5.56 0.04
N ILE A 206 9.17 -6.58 0.63
CA ILE A 206 8.51 -6.48 1.94
C ILE A 206 9.49 -6.98 3.00
N TYR A 207 9.70 -6.16 4.03
CA TYR A 207 10.61 -6.45 5.12
C TYR A 207 9.84 -6.90 6.36
N GLU A 208 10.27 -8.02 6.96
CA GLU A 208 9.74 -8.55 8.21
C GLU A 208 10.76 -8.39 9.34
N GLY A 209 10.30 -7.85 10.47
CA GLY A 209 11.14 -7.51 11.62
C GLY A 209 12.19 -6.46 11.25
N GLY A 210 11.90 -5.17 11.33
CA GLY A 210 12.88 -4.14 10.94
C GLY A 210 12.32 -2.74 11.14
N LEU A 211 13.00 -1.75 10.55
CA LEU A 211 12.52 -0.38 10.55
C LEU A 211 11.22 -0.26 9.75
N THR A 212 10.36 0.63 10.20
CA THR A 212 9.13 0.96 9.50
C THR A 212 9.02 2.47 9.43
N VAL A 213 8.33 2.98 8.42
CA VAL A 213 8.11 4.42 8.27
C VAL A 213 6.63 4.74 8.34
N GLU A 214 6.34 5.91 8.89
CA GLU A 214 4.98 6.37 9.13
C GLU A 214 4.89 7.84 8.77
N LEU A 215 3.98 8.21 7.86
CA LEU A 215 3.70 9.60 7.50
C LEU A 215 2.64 10.16 8.44
N ASP A 216 3.05 11.05 9.32
CA ASP A 216 2.22 11.78 10.27
C ASP A 216 1.69 13.04 9.60
N THR A 217 0.60 12.84 8.86
CA THR A 217 -0.08 13.89 8.11
C THR A 217 -1.55 13.49 7.99
N ASP A 218 -2.46 14.42 8.22
CA ASP A 218 -3.88 14.16 8.03
C ASP A 218 -4.19 14.10 6.53
N LEU A 219 -4.25 12.88 6.01
CA LEU A 219 -4.51 12.62 4.59
C LEU A 219 -6.00 12.67 4.23
N TYR A 220 -6.88 12.81 5.22
CA TYR A 220 -8.33 12.81 5.04
C TYR A 220 -8.89 14.22 4.92
N GLN A 221 -8.16 15.22 5.42
CA GLN A 221 -8.47 16.61 5.16
C GLN A 221 -8.21 16.97 3.69
N ALA A 222 -9.15 17.71 3.12
CA ALA A 222 -8.93 18.35 1.83
C ALA A 222 -7.99 19.54 2.01
N TYR A 223 -6.88 19.55 1.30
CA TYR A 223 -5.92 20.65 1.36
C TYR A 223 -6.32 21.77 0.40
N THR A 224 -6.21 23.02 0.84
CA THR A 224 -6.49 24.17 -0.03
C THR A 224 -5.49 24.21 -1.20
N PRO A 225 -5.92 24.55 -2.43
CA PRO A 225 -5.00 24.78 -3.54
C PRO A 225 -3.89 25.77 -3.21
N SER A 226 -2.67 25.53 -3.72
CA SER A 226 -1.46 26.33 -3.46
C SER A 226 -0.96 26.35 -2.00
N SER A 227 -1.56 25.57 -1.09
CA SER A 227 -1.08 25.44 0.29
C SER A 227 0.21 24.60 0.36
N GLN A 228 0.71 24.42 1.58
CA GLN A 228 1.87 23.59 1.86
C GLN A 228 1.41 22.31 2.58
N LEU A 229 1.86 21.16 2.08
CA LEU A 229 1.73 19.88 2.76
C LEU A 229 2.96 19.68 3.67
N PRO A 230 2.82 19.71 5.00
CA PRO A 230 3.91 19.31 5.88
C PRO A 230 4.21 17.82 5.69
N LEU A 231 5.49 17.45 5.63
CA LEU A 231 5.93 16.06 5.54
C LEU A 231 6.65 15.72 6.85
N THR A 232 5.90 15.14 7.78
CA THR A 232 6.44 14.61 9.03
C THR A 232 6.47 13.10 8.92
N VAL A 233 7.67 12.51 8.92
CA VAL A 233 7.82 11.05 8.81
C VAL A 233 8.54 10.52 10.03
N HIS A 234 7.92 9.55 10.69
CA HIS A 234 8.51 8.83 11.81
C HIS A 234 9.15 7.55 11.31
N VAL A 235 10.33 7.23 11.84
CA VAL A 235 10.99 5.94 11.65
C VAL A 235 10.82 5.17 12.95
N ASN A 236 10.07 4.07 12.91
CA ASN A 236 9.74 3.25 14.07
C ASN A 236 10.56 1.96 14.11
N ASN A 237 10.49 1.25 15.25
CA ASN A 237 11.18 -0.04 15.51
C ASN A 237 12.71 0.01 15.37
N GLY A 238 13.28 1.18 15.62
CA GLY A 238 14.72 1.43 15.69
C GLY A 238 15.01 2.93 15.69
N GLN A 239 16.25 3.30 15.44
CA GLN A 239 16.67 4.69 15.29
C GLN A 239 17.37 4.84 13.94
N ALA A 240 17.04 5.90 13.20
CA ALA A 240 17.80 6.32 12.04
C ALA A 240 18.78 7.41 12.47
N THR A 241 20.08 7.20 12.26
CA THR A 241 21.10 8.22 12.55
C THR A 241 21.07 9.35 11.53
N LYS A 242 20.64 9.04 10.31
CA LYS A 242 20.42 9.99 9.23
C LYS A 242 19.33 9.45 8.32
N ALA A 243 18.39 10.31 7.94
CA ALA A 243 17.37 9.97 6.95
C ALA A 243 17.10 11.14 6.01
N THR A 244 16.88 10.80 4.74
CA THR A 244 16.48 11.72 3.68
C THR A 244 15.19 11.24 3.03
N ILE A 245 14.39 12.19 2.58
CA ILE A 245 13.15 11.98 1.87
C ILE A 245 13.26 12.52 0.44
N LEU A 246 12.72 11.78 -0.51
CA LEU A 246 12.36 12.24 -1.84
C LEU A 246 10.85 12.07 -1.97
N ALA A 247 10.13 13.18 -2.13
CA ALA A 247 8.69 13.19 -2.23
C ALA A 247 8.28 13.67 -3.63
N ASN A 248 7.40 12.94 -4.29
CA ASN A 248 6.81 13.32 -5.58
C ASN A 248 5.29 13.32 -5.47
N LEU A 249 4.65 14.32 -6.09
CA LEU A 249 3.21 14.38 -6.20
C LEU A 249 2.81 14.21 -7.66
N HIS A 250 1.90 13.29 -7.91
CA HIS A 250 1.41 12.92 -9.24
C HIS A 250 -0.07 13.25 -9.37
N SER A 251 -0.47 13.82 -10.50
CA SER A 251 -1.89 13.95 -10.85
C SER A 251 -2.49 12.59 -11.19
N ARG A 252 -3.81 12.53 -11.33
CA ARG A 252 -4.56 11.35 -11.81
C ARG A 252 -4.01 10.76 -13.12
N ASP A 253 -3.49 11.61 -14.00
CA ASP A 253 -2.92 11.21 -15.30
C ASP A 253 -1.44 10.79 -15.17
N ASN A 254 -0.98 10.53 -13.95
CA ASN A 254 0.40 10.17 -13.59
C ASN A 254 1.46 11.21 -13.98
N LYS A 255 1.06 12.48 -14.17
CA LYS A 255 2.00 13.57 -14.40
C LYS A 255 2.52 14.08 -13.07
N ARG A 256 3.85 14.11 -12.89
CA ARG A 256 4.45 14.75 -11.72
C ARG A 256 4.17 16.25 -11.72
N VAL A 257 3.52 16.74 -10.68
CA VAL A 257 3.10 18.14 -10.51
C VAL A 257 3.88 18.89 -9.44
N ALA A 258 4.47 18.19 -8.47
CA ALA A 258 5.36 18.76 -7.46
C ALA A 258 6.41 17.73 -7.01
N ASN A 259 7.52 18.22 -6.46
CA ASN A 259 8.51 17.39 -5.79
C ASN A 259 9.26 18.18 -4.71
N THR A 260 9.77 17.47 -3.71
CA THR A 260 10.70 18.02 -2.72
C THR A 260 11.67 16.94 -2.27
N GLN A 261 12.87 17.32 -1.83
CA GLN A 261 13.88 16.40 -1.35
C GLN A 261 14.75 17.02 -0.25
N GLY A 262 15.28 16.21 0.64
CA GLY A 262 16.24 16.63 1.65
C GLY A 262 16.19 15.76 2.90
N GLU A 263 16.66 16.29 4.03
CA GLU A 263 16.51 15.63 5.34
C GLU A 263 15.04 15.41 5.70
N LEU A 264 14.76 14.29 6.39
CA LEU A 264 13.41 13.73 6.59
C LEU A 264 12.41 14.72 7.23
N ASN A 265 12.84 15.48 8.24
CA ASN A 265 11.95 16.31 9.06
C ASN A 265 12.06 17.80 8.70
N GLY A 266 10.97 18.54 8.89
CA GLY A 266 10.89 19.98 8.60
C GLY A 266 10.72 20.30 7.12
N ARG A 267 10.28 19.33 6.31
CA ARG A 267 10.00 19.53 4.89
C ARG A 267 8.53 19.83 4.69
N SER A 268 8.27 20.67 3.70
CA SER A 268 6.94 20.85 3.13
C SER A 268 7.00 20.69 1.62
N MET A 269 5.86 20.36 1.04
CA MET A 269 5.66 20.32 -0.40
C MET A 269 4.58 21.31 -0.79
N ALA A 270 4.85 22.13 -1.81
CA ALA A 270 3.84 23.00 -2.39
C ALA A 270 2.79 22.16 -3.12
N LEU A 271 1.51 22.36 -2.77
CA LEU A 271 0.39 21.70 -3.43
C LEU A 271 -0.02 22.47 -4.70
N PRO A 272 -0.56 21.77 -5.71
CA PRO A 272 -0.96 22.39 -6.97
C PRO A 272 -2.12 23.37 -6.80
N GLN A 273 -2.27 24.29 -7.78
CA GLN A 273 -3.40 25.23 -7.82
C GLN A 273 -4.71 24.58 -8.26
N GLN A 274 -4.63 23.46 -8.96
CA GLN A 274 -5.79 22.76 -9.47
C GLN A 274 -6.33 21.80 -8.42
N ALA A 275 -7.62 21.89 -8.12
CA ALA A 275 -8.29 20.92 -7.28
C ALA A 275 -8.31 19.53 -7.95
N GLY A 276 -8.24 18.47 -7.14
CA GLY A 276 -8.26 17.08 -7.60
C GLY A 276 -7.65 16.11 -6.60
N SER A 277 -7.66 14.83 -6.94
CA SER A 277 -6.97 13.78 -6.20
C SER A 277 -5.57 13.57 -6.76
N TYR A 278 -4.60 13.44 -5.86
CA TYR A 278 -3.18 13.31 -6.17
C TYR A 278 -2.58 12.12 -5.45
N THR A 279 -1.61 11.47 -6.10
CA THR A 279 -0.80 10.40 -5.49
C THR A 279 0.50 11.00 -4.96
N LEU A 280 0.76 10.80 -3.67
CA LEU A 280 2.01 11.17 -3.01
C LEU A 280 2.89 9.93 -2.88
N ASP A 281 4.04 9.97 -3.54
CA ASP A 281 5.08 8.95 -3.49
C ASP A 281 6.27 9.46 -2.68
N LEU A 282 6.58 8.80 -1.57
CA LEU A 282 7.73 9.11 -0.72
C LEU A 282 8.74 7.97 -0.80
N VAL A 283 10.00 8.30 -1.07
CA VAL A 283 11.14 7.39 -0.90
C VAL A 283 11.98 7.90 0.24
N ILE A 284 12.05 7.11 1.31
CA ILE A 284 12.81 7.39 2.52
C ILE A 284 14.06 6.53 2.47
N THR A 285 15.23 7.15 2.60
CA THR A 285 16.53 6.48 2.63
C THR A 285 17.32 6.93 3.84
N GLY A 286 18.13 6.06 4.42
CA GLY A 286 18.89 6.45 5.61
C GLY A 286 19.90 5.42 6.09
N ILE A 287 20.45 5.70 7.26
CA ILE A 287 21.37 4.84 8.00
C ILE A 287 20.69 4.45 9.33
N ALA A 288 20.49 3.16 9.52
CA ALA A 288 19.95 2.58 10.75
C ALA A 288 20.97 2.68 11.90
N ALA A 289 20.53 2.41 13.13
CA ALA A 289 21.36 2.49 14.34
C ALA A 289 22.57 1.52 14.31
N ASP A 290 22.44 0.40 13.61
CA ASP A 290 23.51 -0.59 13.41
C ASP A 290 24.49 -0.20 12.29
N GLY A 291 24.29 0.95 11.64
CA GLY A 291 25.12 1.45 10.54
C GLY A 291 24.73 0.93 9.16
N THR A 292 23.75 0.04 9.06
CA THR A 292 23.25 -0.44 7.77
C THR A 292 22.41 0.60 7.06
N ARG A 293 22.36 0.55 5.73
CA ARG A 293 21.48 1.42 4.94
C ARG A 293 20.07 0.82 4.93
N PHE A 294 19.06 1.68 4.96
CA PHE A 294 17.67 1.27 4.75
C PHE A 294 17.00 2.13 3.70
N GLU A 295 15.93 1.58 3.15
CA GLU A 295 15.03 2.29 2.26
C GLU A 295 13.58 1.86 2.49
N ARG A 296 12.64 2.80 2.43
CA ARG A 296 11.20 2.54 2.43
C ARG A 296 10.50 3.39 1.39
N THR A 297 9.38 2.89 0.90
CA THR A 297 8.48 3.63 0.01
C THR A 297 7.10 3.73 0.64
N LEU A 298 6.55 4.95 0.72
CA LEU A 298 5.15 5.19 1.06
C LEU A 298 4.45 5.71 -0.20
N VAL A 299 3.30 5.13 -0.50
CA VAL A 299 2.43 5.61 -1.59
C VAL A 299 1.06 5.85 -0.98
N THR A 300 0.58 7.09 -1.06
CA THR A 300 -0.73 7.46 -0.52
C THR A 300 -1.45 8.42 -1.46
N SER A 301 -2.73 8.65 -1.23
CA SER A 301 -3.53 9.64 -1.95
C SER A 301 -3.92 10.79 -1.04
N LEU A 302 -4.01 11.99 -1.60
CA LEU A 302 -4.55 13.15 -0.91
C LEU A 302 -5.44 13.97 -1.85
N SER A 303 -6.39 14.69 -1.28
CA SER A 303 -7.30 15.57 -1.99
C SER A 303 -6.86 17.03 -1.85
N VAL A 304 -6.77 17.74 -2.98
CA VAL A 304 -6.62 19.20 -3.01
C VAL A 304 -7.93 19.80 -3.48
N GLY A 305 -8.51 20.72 -2.75
CA GLY A 305 -9.81 21.31 -3.06
C GLY A 305 -10.23 22.35 -2.04
N GLU A 306 -11.39 22.94 -2.26
CA GLU A 306 -12.00 23.77 -1.22
C GLU A 306 -12.32 22.88 -0.02
N GLU A 307 -11.91 23.33 1.17
CA GLU A 307 -12.33 22.72 2.41
C GLU A 307 -13.85 22.78 2.46
N ILE A 308 -14.51 21.63 2.59
CA ILE A 308 -15.96 21.59 2.78
C ILE A 308 -16.19 22.09 4.20
N ALA A 309 -16.36 23.40 4.36
CA ALA A 309 -16.66 24.01 5.64
C ALA A 309 -17.91 23.35 6.23
N GLY A 310 -17.72 22.67 7.36
CA GLY A 310 -18.69 22.01 8.25
C GLY A 310 -20.13 21.87 7.76
N ARG A 311 -20.51 20.62 7.45
CA ARG A 311 -21.87 20.13 7.70
C ARG A 311 -21.92 19.45 9.06
#